data_AF-A0A7Y5TIW3-F1
#
_entry.id   AF-A0A7Y5TIW3-F1
#
_cell.length_a   1.000
_cell.length_b   1.000
_cell.length_c   1.000
_cell.angle_alpha   90.00
_cell.angle_beta   90.00
_cell.angle_gamma   90.00
#
_symmetry.space_group_name_H-M   'P 1'
#
loop_
_entity.id
_entity.type
_entity.pdbx_description
1 polymer ?
#
loop_
_entity_poly.entity_id
_entity_poly.type
_entity_poly.pdbx_seq_one_letter_code
_entity_poly.pdbx_strand_id
1 'polypeptide(L)'
;MTAVPLATPKVPRKRRSEAELKALVDDFNATLGADPEHEPTADEIAAWAAFHFDGSLAVACSMADAVLPHVVSRFAPGVDVLFLDTGYHFSDTIVTRDIVAEDLPINLVNVLPELTVAEQDEKYGARLYERDPALCCQMRKVQPLARTLPLYEAWVTGVRREESPTRTDTPLVSWDEKNGLVKINPLAAWTFDELLTYATDNQVEVNSLLSDGYPSIGCEPCTRRVEPGEDPRAGRWAGFTKTECGLHT
;
A
#
# COMPACT_ATOMS: atom_id res chain seq x y z
N MET A 1 -10.13 0.64 25.71
CA MET A 1 -9.23 1.26 24.73
C MET A 1 -10.06 2.26 23.96
N THR A 2 -9.78 3.56 24.12
CA THR A 2 -10.42 4.61 23.32
C THR A 2 -9.87 4.49 21.90
N ALA A 3 -10.74 4.26 20.92
CA ALA A 3 -10.32 4.20 19.51
C ALA A 3 -9.53 5.46 19.16
N VAL A 4 -8.32 5.30 18.63
CA VAL A 4 -7.52 6.41 18.12
C VAL A 4 -8.38 7.15 17.07
N PRO A 5 -8.62 8.47 17.22
CA PRO A 5 -9.38 9.21 16.24
C PRO A 5 -8.63 9.17 14.91
N LEU A 6 -9.24 8.52 13.91
CA LEU A 6 -8.68 8.43 12.58
C LEU A 6 -8.66 9.81 11.92
N ALA A 7 -7.59 10.09 11.20
CA ALA A 7 -7.39 11.41 10.63
C ALA A 7 -8.04 11.57 9.25
N THR A 8 -8.26 12.82 8.88
CA THR A 8 -8.60 13.20 7.51
C THR A 8 -7.33 13.44 6.69
N PRO A 9 -7.34 13.17 5.38
CA PRO A 9 -6.26 13.54 4.47
C PRO A 9 -5.79 14.98 4.63
N LYS A 10 -4.47 15.19 4.66
CA LYS A 10 -3.85 16.50 4.46
C LYS A 10 -4.00 16.88 2.99
N VAL A 11 -4.58 18.06 2.73
CA VAL A 11 -4.78 18.56 1.37
C VAL A 11 -3.80 19.70 1.10
N PRO A 12 -2.88 19.57 0.12
CA PRO A 12 -1.97 20.65 -0.27
C PRO A 12 -2.76 21.87 -0.76
N ARG A 13 -2.36 23.07 -0.36
CA ARG A 13 -3.01 24.33 -0.77
C ARG A 13 -2.77 24.70 -2.23
N LYS A 14 -1.69 24.19 -2.84
CA LYS A 14 -1.33 24.40 -4.25
C LYS A 14 -0.71 23.10 -4.77
N ARG A 15 -1.08 22.71 -5.99
CA ARG A 15 -0.51 21.54 -6.66
C ARG A 15 0.25 21.93 -7.91
N ARG A 16 1.31 21.18 -8.18
CA ARG A 16 2.04 21.15 -9.43
C ARG A 16 1.16 20.57 -10.54
N SER A 17 1.43 21.02 -11.75
CA SER A 17 0.89 20.43 -12.96
C SER A 17 1.47 19.03 -13.19
N GLU A 18 0.75 18.22 -13.98
CA GLU A 18 1.24 16.92 -14.44
C GLU A 18 2.60 17.02 -15.14
N ALA A 19 2.83 18.08 -15.94
CA ALA A 19 4.10 18.28 -16.62
C ALA A 19 5.26 18.50 -15.64
N GLU A 20 5.05 19.27 -14.56
CA GLU A 20 6.04 19.47 -13.50
C GLU A 20 6.32 18.16 -12.74
N LEU A 21 5.29 17.36 -12.49
CA LEU A 21 5.45 16.06 -11.81
C LEU A 21 6.18 15.03 -12.68
N LYS A 22 5.84 14.95 -13.98
CA LYS A 22 6.54 14.09 -14.95
C LYS A 22 8.01 14.48 -15.08
N ALA A 23 8.32 15.78 -15.11
CA ALA A 23 9.70 16.25 -15.14
C ALA A 23 10.52 15.82 -13.91
N LEU A 24 9.90 15.72 -12.72
CA LEU A 24 10.58 15.19 -11.52
C LEU A 24 10.86 13.70 -11.61
N VAL A 25 9.95 12.92 -12.22
CA VAL A 25 10.19 11.50 -12.49
C VAL A 25 11.36 11.33 -13.46
N ASP A 26 11.38 12.12 -14.53
CA ASP A 26 12.46 12.08 -15.52
C ASP A 26 13.81 12.49 -14.89
N ASP A 27 13.83 13.53 -14.06
CA ASP A 27 15.02 13.98 -13.34
C ASP A 27 15.54 12.92 -12.37
N PHE A 28 14.67 12.27 -11.59
CA PHE A 28 15.07 11.15 -10.72
C PHE A 28 15.71 10.02 -11.54
N ASN A 29 15.07 9.60 -12.63
CA ASN A 29 15.55 8.50 -13.48
C ASN A 29 16.83 8.85 -14.23
N ALA A 30 17.09 10.12 -14.51
CA ALA A 30 18.32 10.60 -15.16
C ALA A 30 19.48 10.84 -14.17
N THR A 31 19.19 10.88 -12.87
CA THR A 31 20.18 11.17 -11.82
C THR A 31 20.31 9.98 -10.87
N LEU A 32 19.52 9.95 -9.81
CA LEU A 32 19.61 8.96 -8.74
C LEU A 32 19.32 7.54 -9.25
N GLY A 33 18.35 7.38 -10.16
CA GLY A 33 17.99 6.09 -10.74
C GLY A 33 18.83 5.64 -11.94
N ALA A 34 19.82 6.43 -12.37
CA ALA A 34 20.56 6.17 -13.62
C ALA A 34 21.78 5.28 -13.45
N ASP A 35 22.29 5.08 -12.22
CA ASP A 35 23.52 4.34 -11.95
C ASP A 35 23.29 2.82 -12.07
N PRO A 36 23.87 2.14 -13.08
CA PRO A 36 23.70 0.70 -13.25
C PRO A 36 24.51 -0.14 -12.25
N GLU A 37 25.49 0.46 -11.56
CA GLU A 37 26.30 -0.20 -10.55
C GLU A 37 25.76 0.01 -9.13
N HIS A 38 24.90 1.02 -8.94
CA HIS A 38 24.33 1.37 -7.65
C HIS A 38 22.86 1.78 -7.74
N GLU A 39 21.96 0.83 -7.54
CA GLU A 39 20.54 1.15 -7.38
C GLU A 39 20.30 1.88 -6.04
N PRO A 40 19.53 2.98 -6.02
CA PRO A 40 19.26 3.74 -4.80
C PRO A 40 18.65 2.90 -3.69
N THR A 41 19.08 3.16 -2.47
CA THR A 41 18.55 2.52 -1.27
C THR A 41 17.14 3.02 -0.93
N ALA A 42 16.39 2.23 -0.15
CA ALA A 42 15.06 2.60 0.32
C ALA A 42 15.05 3.94 1.09
N ASP A 43 16.10 4.20 1.89
CA ASP A 43 16.26 5.44 2.65
C ASP A 43 16.52 6.64 1.72
N GLU A 44 17.33 6.49 0.66
CA GLU A 44 17.55 7.56 -0.33
C GLU A 44 16.29 7.90 -1.11
N ILE A 45 15.51 6.88 -1.50
CA ILE A 45 14.23 7.08 -2.20
C ILE A 45 13.21 7.73 -1.26
N ALA A 46 13.15 7.31 0.01
CA ALA A 46 12.26 7.91 1.00
C ALA A 46 12.64 9.36 1.30
N ALA A 47 13.93 9.67 1.42
CA ALA A 47 14.43 11.03 1.59
C ALA A 47 14.09 11.92 0.38
N TRP A 48 14.27 11.40 -0.84
CA TRP A 48 13.87 12.09 -2.08
C TRP A 48 12.38 12.37 -2.10
N ALA A 49 11.55 11.37 -1.76
CA ALA A 49 10.10 11.52 -1.71
C ALA A 49 9.67 12.59 -0.70
N ALA A 50 10.24 12.57 0.51
CA ALA A 50 9.97 13.54 1.55
C ALA A 50 10.37 14.97 1.12
N PHE A 51 11.53 15.13 0.49
CA PHE A 51 12.00 16.43 0.00
C PHE A 51 11.09 17.02 -1.09
N HIS A 52 10.66 16.20 -2.06
CA HIS A 52 9.88 16.70 -3.20
C HIS A 52 8.38 16.77 -2.95
N PHE A 53 7.83 16.01 -1.99
CA PHE A 53 6.38 15.86 -1.79
C PHE A 53 5.95 16.12 -0.34
N ASP A 54 6.68 16.95 0.40
CA ASP A 54 6.28 17.35 1.75
C ASP A 54 4.83 17.89 1.78
N GLY A 55 4.00 17.31 2.63
CA GLY A 55 2.57 17.62 2.74
C GLY A 55 1.70 17.19 1.55
N SER A 56 2.25 16.57 0.49
CA SER A 56 1.53 16.05 -0.69
C SER A 56 1.82 14.59 -1.02
N LEU A 57 2.48 13.87 -0.10
CA LEU A 57 2.80 12.45 -0.17
C LEU A 57 1.78 11.60 0.60
N ALA A 58 1.35 10.50 -0.02
CA ALA A 58 0.60 9.44 0.66
C ALA A 58 1.39 8.13 0.64
N VAL A 59 1.30 7.34 1.71
CA VAL A 59 1.87 5.99 1.79
C VAL A 59 0.72 4.98 1.85
N ALA A 60 0.64 4.05 0.90
CA ALA A 60 -0.36 2.98 0.95
C ALA A 60 0.15 1.82 1.81
N CYS A 61 -0.63 1.41 2.81
CA CYS A 61 -0.29 0.28 3.68
C CYS A 61 -1.47 -0.69 3.83
N SER A 62 -1.25 -1.97 3.52
CA SER A 62 -2.25 -3.04 3.68
C SER A 62 -2.30 -3.61 5.10
N MET A 63 -1.36 -3.23 5.97
CA MET A 63 -1.16 -3.79 7.31
C MET A 63 -0.87 -5.29 7.32
N ALA A 64 -0.21 -5.78 6.26
CA ALA A 64 0.52 -7.05 6.33
C ALA A 64 1.83 -6.88 7.12
N ASP A 65 2.45 -5.71 6.96
CA ASP A 65 3.57 -5.19 7.73
C ASP A 65 3.48 -3.65 7.72
N ALA A 66 4.25 -3.01 8.61
CA ALA A 66 4.36 -1.56 8.70
C ALA A 66 5.72 -1.02 8.26
N VAL A 67 6.52 -1.82 7.54
CA VAL A 67 7.89 -1.46 7.14
C VAL A 67 7.91 -0.23 6.25
N LEU A 68 7.05 -0.19 5.23
CA LEU A 68 7.01 0.97 4.33
C LEU A 68 6.62 2.27 5.06
N PRO A 69 5.52 2.34 5.84
CA PRO A 69 5.24 3.49 6.70
C PRO A 69 6.40 3.88 7.60
N HIS A 70 7.09 2.91 8.22
CA HIS A 70 8.24 3.20 9.09
C HIS A 70 9.40 3.83 8.31
N VAL A 71 9.80 3.24 7.18
CA VAL A 71 10.87 3.77 6.31
C VAL A 71 10.56 5.21 5.88
N VAL A 72 9.34 5.47 5.40
CA VAL A 72 8.98 6.81 4.90
C VAL A 72 8.84 7.83 6.03
N SER A 73 8.22 7.47 7.16
CA SER A 73 7.96 8.41 8.26
C SER A 73 9.22 8.88 8.98
N ARG A 74 10.34 8.14 8.88
CA ARG A 74 11.67 8.60 9.33
C ARG A 74 12.13 9.88 8.62
N PHE A 75 11.69 10.09 7.38
CA PHE A 75 12.04 11.27 6.57
C PHE A 75 10.87 12.25 6.43
N ALA A 76 9.63 11.76 6.50
CA ALA A 76 8.40 12.55 6.42
C ALA A 76 7.50 12.31 7.64
N PRO A 77 7.87 12.80 8.84
CA PRO A 77 7.05 12.61 10.04
C PRO A 77 5.68 13.27 9.86
N GLY A 78 4.64 12.52 10.22
CA GLY A 78 3.25 12.89 10.03
C GLY A 78 2.74 12.72 8.60
N VAL A 79 3.43 11.98 7.73
CA VAL A 79 2.93 11.60 6.41
C VAL A 79 1.59 10.85 6.52
N ASP A 80 0.71 11.04 5.56
CA ASP A 80 -0.55 10.33 5.51
C ASP A 80 -0.31 8.88 5.10
N VAL A 81 -0.72 7.94 5.96
CA VAL A 81 -0.72 6.50 5.67
C VAL A 81 -2.15 6.07 5.37
N LEU A 82 -2.40 5.69 4.12
CA LEU A 82 -3.69 5.27 3.63
C LEU A 82 -3.91 3.78 3.91
N PHE A 83 -4.84 3.47 4.81
CA PHE A 83 -5.35 2.12 5.02
C PHE A 83 -6.70 1.96 4.31
N LEU A 84 -6.75 1.08 3.32
CA LEU A 84 -7.97 0.81 2.56
C LEU A 84 -8.86 -0.15 3.36
N ASP A 85 -9.71 0.40 4.23
CA ASP A 85 -10.57 -0.39 5.10
C ASP A 85 -11.77 -0.94 4.33
N THR A 86 -11.62 -2.17 3.86
CA THR A 86 -12.64 -2.85 3.08
C THR A 86 -13.83 -3.31 3.91
N GLY A 87 -13.77 -3.27 5.25
CA GLY A 87 -14.78 -3.91 6.11
C GLY A 87 -14.81 -5.45 6.04
N TYR A 88 -13.82 -6.06 5.38
CA TYR A 88 -13.64 -7.52 5.27
C TYR A 88 -12.23 -7.94 5.67
N HIS A 89 -11.53 -7.13 6.48
CA HIS A 89 -10.19 -7.46 6.95
C HIS A 89 -10.25 -8.48 8.09
N PHE A 90 -9.18 -9.25 8.26
CA PHE A 90 -9.00 -10.05 9.47
C PHE A 90 -8.95 -9.14 10.71
N SER A 91 -9.36 -9.65 11.87
CA SER A 91 -9.17 -8.97 13.15
C SER A 91 -7.71 -8.57 13.38
N ASP A 92 -6.77 -9.45 13.05
CA ASP A 92 -5.33 -9.25 13.22
C ASP A 92 -4.80 -8.10 12.36
N THR A 93 -5.35 -7.91 11.15
CA THR A 93 -5.05 -6.76 10.29
C THR A 93 -5.57 -5.45 10.91
N ILE A 94 -6.71 -5.47 11.58
CA ILE A 94 -7.25 -4.31 12.29
C ILE A 94 -6.43 -4.01 13.55
N VAL A 95 -5.99 -5.03 14.29
CA VAL A 95 -5.09 -4.86 15.44
C VAL A 95 -3.74 -4.29 14.99
N THR A 96 -3.15 -4.84 13.92
CA THR A 96 -1.91 -4.33 13.31
C THR A 96 -2.07 -2.86 12.94
N ARG A 97 -3.18 -2.50 12.28
CA ARG A 97 -3.49 -1.10 11.93
C ARG A 97 -3.46 -0.18 13.16
N ASP A 98 -4.11 -0.60 14.25
CA ASP A 98 -4.27 0.22 15.45
C ASP A 98 -2.93 0.39 16.18
N ILE A 99 -2.11 -0.68 16.27
CA ILE A 99 -0.74 -0.61 16.79
C ILE A 99 0.10 0.37 15.96
N VAL A 100 0.05 0.25 14.63
CA VAL A 100 0.79 1.12 13.71
C VAL A 100 0.39 2.59 13.86
N ALA A 101 -0.89 2.87 14.11
CA ALA A 101 -1.38 4.23 14.35
C ALA A 101 -0.87 4.84 15.66
N GLU A 102 -0.60 4.01 16.66
CA GLU A 102 -0.10 4.42 17.97
C GLU A 102 1.43 4.56 17.98
N ASP A 103 2.14 3.63 17.33
CA ASP A 103 3.59 3.50 17.43
C ASP A 103 4.38 4.35 16.43
N LEU A 104 3.82 4.60 15.24
CA LEU A 104 4.53 5.34 14.19
C LEU A 104 4.17 6.84 14.19
N PRO A 105 5.12 7.74 13.88
CA PRO A 105 4.86 9.16 13.76
C PRO A 105 4.20 9.46 12.40
N ILE A 106 2.99 8.96 12.18
CA ILE A 106 2.23 9.05 10.93
C ILE A 106 0.85 9.65 11.16
N ASN A 107 0.18 9.99 10.06
CA ASN A 107 -1.23 10.34 10.07
C ASN A 107 -2.03 9.20 9.42
N LEU A 108 -2.59 8.27 10.23
CA LEU A 108 -3.34 7.15 9.67
C LEU A 108 -4.72 7.59 9.18
N VAL A 109 -4.99 7.31 7.90
CA VAL A 109 -6.24 7.65 7.21
C VAL A 109 -6.93 6.37 6.72
N ASN A 110 -8.14 6.10 7.21
CA ASN A 110 -8.96 5.02 6.67
C ASN A 110 -9.67 5.48 5.40
N VAL A 111 -9.35 4.82 4.29
CA VAL A 111 -10.01 5.00 3.01
C VAL A 111 -11.21 4.06 2.94
N LEU A 112 -12.41 4.63 3.04
CA LEU A 112 -13.65 3.88 3.17
C LEU A 112 -14.40 3.71 1.85
N PRO A 113 -14.99 2.52 1.61
CA PRO A 113 -16.02 2.32 0.59
C PRO A 113 -17.20 3.27 0.79
N GLU A 114 -17.90 3.59 -0.30
CA GLU A 114 -19.07 4.47 -0.26
C GLU A 114 -20.24 3.82 0.49
N LEU A 115 -20.35 2.50 0.37
CA LEU A 115 -21.35 1.70 1.07
C LEU A 115 -20.67 0.90 2.18
N THR A 116 -21.32 0.84 3.34
CA THR A 116 -21.05 -0.18 4.34
C THR A 116 -21.29 -1.58 3.76
N VAL A 117 -20.81 -2.62 4.44
CA VAL A 117 -21.09 -4.01 4.02
C VAL A 117 -22.60 -4.29 4.01
N ALA A 118 -23.34 -3.79 5.00
CA ALA A 118 -24.79 -3.98 5.08
C ALA A 118 -25.53 -3.32 3.91
N GLU A 119 -25.19 -2.07 3.57
CA GLU A 119 -25.80 -1.37 2.42
C GLU A 119 -25.41 -2.01 1.08
N GLN A 120 -24.18 -2.50 0.95
CA GLN A 120 -23.75 -3.26 -0.21
C GLN A 120 -24.57 -4.55 -0.34
N ASP A 121 -24.77 -5.29 0.74
CA ASP A 121 -25.52 -6.53 0.76
C ASP A 121 -27.00 -6.31 0.43
N GLU A 122 -27.60 -5.21 0.89
CA GLU A 122 -28.97 -4.84 0.52
C GLU A 122 -29.11 -4.58 -0.99
N LYS A 123 -28.13 -3.90 -1.60
CA LYS A 123 -28.19 -3.46 -3.00
C LYS A 123 -27.73 -4.53 -4.01
N TYR A 124 -26.74 -5.33 -3.65
CA TYR A 124 -26.09 -6.29 -4.55
C TYR A 124 -26.28 -7.75 -4.11
N GLY A 125 -26.91 -7.98 -2.96
CA GLY A 125 -27.05 -9.27 -2.31
C GLY A 125 -25.81 -9.65 -1.48
N ALA A 126 -26.04 -10.44 -0.43
CA ALA A 126 -25.00 -10.87 0.50
C ALA A 126 -23.82 -11.58 -0.19
N ARG A 127 -22.65 -11.52 0.47
CA ARG A 127 -21.42 -12.23 0.09
C ARG A 127 -21.03 -12.00 -1.37
N LEU A 128 -21.07 -10.73 -1.81
CA LEU A 128 -20.67 -10.37 -3.17
C LEU A 128 -19.25 -10.83 -3.50
N TYR A 129 -18.35 -10.89 -2.51
CA TYR A 129 -16.99 -11.40 -2.68
C TYR A 129 -16.91 -12.87 -3.16
N GLU A 130 -17.91 -13.71 -2.88
CA GLU A 130 -17.96 -15.11 -3.37
C GLU A 130 -18.52 -15.19 -4.79
N ARG A 131 -19.42 -14.27 -5.15
CA ARG A 131 -20.17 -14.32 -6.40
C ARG A 131 -19.52 -13.52 -7.52
N ASP A 132 -18.97 -12.36 -7.16
CA ASP A 132 -18.26 -11.44 -8.04
C ASP A 132 -17.14 -10.70 -7.27
N PRO A 133 -15.99 -11.35 -7.04
CA PRO A 133 -14.85 -10.71 -6.37
C PRO A 133 -14.25 -9.55 -7.17
N ALA A 134 -14.53 -9.44 -8.47
CA ALA A 134 -14.09 -8.30 -9.27
C ALA A 134 -14.90 -7.05 -8.90
N LEU A 135 -16.24 -7.13 -8.93
CA LEU A 135 -17.12 -6.05 -8.53
C LEU A 135 -16.93 -5.68 -7.05
N CYS A 136 -16.79 -6.67 -6.16
CA CYS A 136 -16.49 -6.40 -4.76
C CYS A 136 -15.17 -5.61 -4.59
N CYS A 137 -14.09 -6.03 -5.27
CA CYS A 137 -12.83 -5.28 -5.23
C CYS A 137 -12.97 -3.88 -5.86
N GLN A 138 -13.75 -3.74 -6.94
CA GLN A 138 -13.99 -2.45 -7.58
C GLN A 138 -14.61 -1.46 -6.59
N MET A 139 -15.69 -1.87 -5.92
CA MET A 139 -16.43 -1.01 -4.99
C MET A 139 -15.67 -0.73 -3.69
N ARG A 140 -14.94 -1.73 -3.19
CA ARG A 140 -14.34 -1.66 -1.84
C ARG A 140 -12.86 -1.30 -1.84
N LYS A 141 -12.19 -1.36 -3.00
CA LYS A 141 -10.76 -1.06 -3.13
C LYS A 141 -10.48 0.00 -4.17
N VAL A 142 -10.89 -0.23 -5.41
CA VAL A 142 -10.50 0.63 -6.54
C VAL A 142 -11.18 1.99 -6.46
N GLN A 143 -12.51 2.05 -6.36
CA GLN A 143 -13.26 3.31 -6.30
C GLN A 143 -12.88 4.18 -5.10
N PRO A 144 -12.76 3.65 -3.86
CA PRO A 144 -12.39 4.47 -2.71
C PRO A 144 -10.99 5.06 -2.84
N LEU A 145 -10.04 4.27 -3.33
CA LEU A 145 -8.68 4.73 -3.55
C LEU A 145 -8.64 5.81 -4.66
N ALA A 146 -9.34 5.59 -5.77
CA ALA A 146 -9.42 6.56 -6.87
C ALA A 146 -10.06 7.89 -6.47
N ARG A 147 -10.93 7.93 -5.45
CA ARG A 147 -11.45 9.18 -4.87
C ARG A 147 -10.47 9.88 -3.94
N THR A 148 -9.56 9.12 -3.33
CA THR A 148 -8.66 9.63 -2.28
C THR A 148 -7.30 10.05 -2.82
N LEU A 149 -6.74 9.27 -3.76
CA LEU A 149 -5.45 9.56 -4.38
C LEU A 149 -5.35 10.95 -5.03
N PRO A 150 -6.42 11.48 -5.68
CA PRO A 150 -6.43 12.85 -6.16
C PRO A 150 -6.39 13.91 -5.06
N LEU A 151 -6.12 13.58 -3.79
CA LEU A 151 -5.78 14.52 -2.74
C LEU A 151 -4.27 14.83 -2.67
N TYR A 152 -3.44 14.00 -3.31
CA TYR A 152 -1.98 14.01 -3.23
C TYR A 152 -1.34 14.35 -4.59
N GLU A 153 0.00 14.41 -4.62
CA GLU A 153 0.81 14.52 -5.85
C GLU A 153 1.68 13.27 -6.08
N ALA A 154 2.01 12.55 -5.01
CA ALA A 154 2.74 11.30 -5.06
C ALA A 154 2.15 10.27 -4.10
N TRP A 155 2.29 9.00 -4.46
CA TRP A 155 1.96 7.89 -3.58
C TRP A 155 3.06 6.84 -3.54
N VAL A 156 3.33 6.35 -2.34
CA VAL A 156 4.34 5.34 -2.05
C VAL A 156 3.64 4.00 -1.89
N THR A 157 4.14 2.96 -2.56
CA THR A 157 3.57 1.60 -2.47
C THR A 157 4.63 0.58 -2.06
N GLY A 158 4.19 -0.47 -1.35
CA GLY A 158 5.06 -1.52 -0.83
C GLY A 158 5.35 -2.64 -1.83
N VAL A 159 5.14 -2.39 -3.13
CA VAL A 159 5.35 -3.39 -4.19
C VAL A 159 6.84 -3.74 -4.26
N ARG A 160 7.14 -5.03 -4.25
CA ARG A 160 8.51 -5.57 -4.43
C ARG A 160 8.58 -6.45 -5.67
N ARG A 161 9.75 -6.47 -6.32
CA ARG A 161 9.98 -7.23 -7.57
C ARG A 161 9.83 -8.73 -7.38
N GLU A 162 10.15 -9.24 -6.19
CA GLU A 162 10.05 -10.67 -5.84
C GLU A 162 8.60 -11.17 -5.67
N GLU A 163 7.61 -10.28 -5.48
CA GLU A 163 6.25 -10.70 -5.10
C GLU A 163 5.48 -11.43 -6.21
N SER A 164 5.78 -11.17 -7.48
CA SER A 164 5.19 -11.89 -8.61
C SER A 164 5.97 -11.70 -9.91
N PRO A 165 5.83 -12.62 -10.89
CA PRO A 165 6.46 -12.45 -12.21
C PRO A 165 6.05 -11.17 -12.95
N THR A 166 4.89 -10.60 -12.64
CA THR A 166 4.42 -9.34 -13.25
C THR A 166 5.04 -8.09 -12.62
N ARG A 167 5.87 -8.24 -11.57
CA ARG A 167 6.46 -7.14 -10.80
C ARG A 167 7.98 -7.05 -10.96
N THR A 168 8.62 -7.97 -11.69
CA THR A 168 10.08 -8.07 -11.81
C THR A 168 10.74 -6.77 -12.27
N ASP A 169 10.07 -6.02 -13.14
CA ASP A 169 10.58 -4.77 -13.71
C ASP A 169 9.99 -3.52 -13.03
N THR A 170 9.52 -3.64 -11.78
CA THR A 170 8.92 -2.50 -11.05
C THR A 170 9.96 -1.37 -10.91
N PRO A 171 9.70 -0.17 -11.45
CA PRO A 171 10.59 0.97 -11.31
C PRO A 171 10.51 1.55 -9.89
N LEU A 172 11.60 2.17 -9.43
CA LEU A 172 11.64 2.85 -8.13
C LEU A 172 10.73 4.08 -8.12
N VAL A 173 10.76 4.87 -9.20
CA VAL A 173 9.90 6.05 -9.39
C VAL A 173 9.35 6.02 -10.81
N SER A 174 8.05 6.22 -10.94
CA SER A 174 7.36 6.24 -12.24
C SER A 174 6.16 7.16 -12.23
N TRP A 175 5.70 7.58 -13.40
CA TRP A 175 4.41 8.24 -13.53
C TRP A 175 3.28 7.21 -13.60
N ASP A 176 2.24 7.39 -12.76
CA ASP A 176 1.02 6.59 -12.78
C ASP A 176 -0.06 7.31 -13.60
N GLU A 177 -0.16 6.95 -14.89
CA GLU A 177 -1.14 7.54 -15.82
C GLU A 177 -2.59 7.33 -15.36
N LYS A 178 -2.88 6.26 -14.63
CA LYS A 178 -4.24 5.93 -14.19
C LYS A 178 -4.72 6.90 -13.11
N ASN A 179 -3.84 7.26 -12.18
CA ASN A 179 -4.19 8.11 -11.05
C ASN A 179 -3.68 9.57 -11.21
N GLY A 180 -2.82 9.84 -12.20
CA GLY A 180 -2.24 11.16 -12.42
C GLY A 180 -1.27 11.58 -11.30
N LEU A 181 -0.45 10.64 -10.83
CA LEU A 181 0.43 10.82 -9.66
C LEU A 181 1.84 10.28 -9.92
N VAL A 182 2.81 10.78 -9.16
CA VAL A 182 4.12 10.13 -9.05
C VAL A 182 3.98 8.89 -8.16
N LYS A 183 4.33 7.72 -8.70
CA LYS A 183 4.35 6.45 -7.96
C LYS A 183 5.78 6.11 -7.53
N ILE A 184 5.95 5.80 -6.25
CA ILE A 184 7.25 5.57 -5.62
C ILE A 184 7.24 4.19 -4.95
N ASN A 185 8.26 3.37 -5.20
CA ASN A 185 8.39 2.01 -4.67
C ASN A 185 9.76 1.84 -3.99
N PRO A 186 9.98 2.40 -2.78
CA PRO A 186 11.29 2.39 -2.10
C PRO A 186 11.80 0.98 -1.79
N LEU A 187 10.87 0.03 -1.61
CA LEU A 187 11.19 -1.36 -1.27
C LEU A 187 11.26 -2.26 -2.50
N ALA A 188 11.24 -1.72 -3.72
CA ALA A 188 11.11 -2.54 -4.93
C ALA A 188 12.21 -3.62 -5.05
N ALA A 189 13.44 -3.28 -4.63
CA ALA A 189 14.60 -4.15 -4.67
C ALA A 189 14.69 -5.12 -3.48
N TRP A 190 13.88 -4.95 -2.43
CA TRP A 190 13.98 -5.77 -1.23
C TRP A 190 13.38 -7.16 -1.45
N THR A 191 14.08 -8.16 -0.94
CA THR A 191 13.57 -9.50 -0.69
C THR A 191 12.61 -9.52 0.50
N PHE A 192 11.84 -10.59 0.63
CA PHE A 192 11.02 -10.80 1.83
C PHE A 192 11.88 -10.92 3.10
N ASP A 193 13.05 -11.57 3.02
CA ASP A 193 13.96 -11.74 4.15
C ASP A 193 14.55 -10.40 4.63
N GLU A 194 14.91 -9.51 3.70
CA GLU A 194 15.36 -8.15 4.03
C GLU A 194 14.25 -7.33 4.70
N LEU A 195 13.00 -7.47 4.23
CA LEU A 195 11.85 -6.82 4.86
C LEU A 195 11.64 -7.31 6.30
N LEU A 196 11.68 -8.62 6.54
CA LEU A 196 11.53 -9.18 7.89
C LEU A 196 12.72 -8.84 8.80
N THR A 197 13.94 -8.84 8.26
CA THR A 197 15.15 -8.43 8.97
C THR A 197 15.02 -6.97 9.40
N TYR A 198 14.64 -6.09 8.49
CA TYR A 198 14.40 -4.68 8.80
C TYR A 198 13.32 -4.51 9.88
N ALA A 199 12.20 -5.22 9.75
CA ALA A 199 11.11 -5.15 10.73
C ALA A 199 11.58 -5.58 12.13
N THR A 200 12.37 -6.65 12.20
CA THR A 200 12.95 -7.15 13.46
C THR A 200 13.93 -6.14 14.06
N ASP A 201 14.88 -5.66 13.26
CA ASP A 201 15.95 -4.76 13.71
C ASP A 201 15.43 -3.40 14.16
N ASN A 202 14.32 -2.94 13.56
CA ASN A 202 13.70 -1.66 13.87
C ASN A 202 12.44 -1.79 14.76
N GLN A 203 12.12 -3.01 15.22
CA GLN A 203 10.93 -3.30 16.03
C GLN A 203 9.63 -2.78 15.41
N VAL A 204 9.50 -2.94 14.08
CA VAL A 204 8.34 -2.49 13.32
C VAL A 204 7.27 -3.58 13.34
N GLU A 205 6.02 -3.18 13.54
CA GLU A 205 4.89 -4.10 13.62
C GLU A 205 4.74 -4.91 12.32
N VAL A 206 4.55 -6.22 12.50
CA VAL A 206 4.28 -7.19 11.44
C VAL A 206 3.04 -7.97 11.83
N ASN A 207 2.13 -8.16 10.88
CA ASN A 207 0.89 -8.87 11.14
C ASN A 207 1.16 -10.32 11.57
N SER A 208 0.58 -10.72 12.72
CA SER A 208 0.66 -12.08 13.28
C SER A 208 0.36 -13.17 12.26
N LEU A 209 -0.53 -12.90 11.30
CA LEU A 209 -0.91 -13.85 10.25
C LEU A 209 0.25 -14.24 9.33
N LEU A 210 1.29 -13.40 9.17
CA LEU A 210 2.48 -13.79 8.40
C LEU A 210 3.18 -15.00 9.03
N SER A 211 3.24 -15.04 10.37
CA SER A 211 3.80 -16.18 11.12
C SER A 211 2.84 -17.37 11.22
N ASP A 212 1.58 -17.15 10.85
CA ASP A 212 0.50 -18.13 10.89
C ASP A 212 0.18 -18.71 9.48
N GLY A 213 1.16 -18.70 8.58
CA GLY A 213 1.04 -19.32 7.26
C GLY A 213 0.25 -18.51 6.22
N TYR A 214 0.06 -17.20 6.43
CA TYR A 214 -0.50 -16.28 5.43
C TYR A 214 0.58 -15.35 4.85
N PRO A 215 1.47 -15.81 3.95
CA PRO A 215 2.54 -14.97 3.42
C PRO A 215 2.05 -13.84 2.50
N SER A 216 0.77 -13.84 2.11
CA SER A 216 0.12 -12.69 1.48
C SER A 216 -1.25 -12.45 2.09
N ILE A 217 -1.41 -11.31 2.78
CA ILE A 217 -2.63 -10.96 3.50
C ILE A 217 -3.51 -10.05 2.65
N GLY A 218 -4.82 -10.34 2.64
CA GLY A 218 -5.85 -9.55 1.96
C GLY A 218 -7.09 -9.44 2.83
N CYS A 219 -8.26 -9.40 2.19
CA CYS A 219 -9.52 -9.52 2.91
C CYS A 219 -9.67 -10.97 3.41
N GLU A 220 -10.16 -11.15 4.63
CA GLU A 220 -10.42 -12.45 5.26
C GLU A 220 -11.12 -13.46 4.33
N PRO A 221 -12.28 -13.14 3.72
CA PRO A 221 -13.00 -14.13 2.92
C PRO A 221 -12.31 -14.51 1.60
N CYS A 222 -11.24 -13.81 1.22
CA CYS A 222 -10.52 -14.04 -0.04
C CYS A 222 -9.05 -14.40 0.18
N THR A 223 -8.68 -14.78 1.40
CA THR A 223 -7.31 -15.10 1.77
C THR A 223 -7.29 -16.39 2.58
N ARG A 224 -6.49 -17.38 2.16
CA ARG A 224 -6.22 -18.62 2.90
C ARG A 224 -4.74 -18.75 3.24
N ARG A 225 -4.44 -19.67 4.16
CA ARG A 225 -3.08 -20.15 4.38
C ARG A 225 -2.54 -20.85 3.14
N VAL A 226 -1.21 -20.87 3.01
CA VAL A 226 -0.51 -21.67 1.99
C VAL A 226 0.30 -22.79 2.64
N GLU A 227 0.43 -23.90 1.95
CA GLU A 227 1.26 -25.02 2.37
C GLU A 227 2.75 -24.74 2.08
N PRO A 228 3.69 -25.39 2.81
CA PRO A 228 5.11 -25.26 2.53
C PRO A 228 5.45 -25.60 1.06
N GLY A 229 6.09 -24.66 0.37
CA GLY A 229 6.47 -24.79 -1.05
C GLY A 229 5.39 -24.38 -2.07
N GLU A 230 4.18 -24.01 -1.64
CA GLU A 230 3.24 -23.29 -2.50
C GLU A 230 3.74 -21.87 -2.80
N ASP A 231 3.29 -21.29 -3.92
CA ASP A 231 3.49 -19.88 -4.23
C ASP A 231 2.94 -19.00 -3.08
N PRO A 232 3.70 -18.01 -2.56
CA PRO A 232 3.27 -17.16 -1.44
C PRO A 232 1.94 -16.42 -1.67
N ARG A 233 1.54 -16.21 -2.91
CA ARG A 233 0.27 -15.57 -3.29
C ARG A 233 -0.82 -16.57 -3.67
N ALA A 234 -0.55 -17.88 -3.66
CA ALA A 234 -1.56 -18.92 -3.94
C ALA A 234 -2.76 -18.89 -2.98
N GLY A 235 -2.60 -18.24 -1.82
CA GLY A 235 -3.67 -18.03 -0.86
C GLY A 235 -4.67 -16.92 -1.25
N ARG A 236 -4.35 -16.10 -2.26
CA ARG A 236 -5.16 -14.94 -2.67
C ARG A 236 -6.21 -15.34 -3.71
N TRP A 237 -7.44 -14.87 -3.52
CA TRP A 237 -8.59 -15.21 -4.38
C TRP A 237 -8.73 -16.73 -4.60
N ALA A 238 -8.46 -17.51 -3.55
CA ALA A 238 -8.55 -18.96 -3.61
C ALA A 238 -9.91 -19.40 -4.14
N GLY A 239 -9.92 -20.13 -5.26
CA GLY A 239 -11.13 -20.54 -5.97
C GLY A 239 -11.52 -19.69 -7.19
N PHE A 240 -10.76 -18.65 -7.55
CA PHE A 240 -11.01 -17.80 -8.72
C PHE A 240 -9.79 -17.70 -9.65
N THR A 241 -10.01 -17.28 -10.91
CA THR A 241 -8.96 -17.05 -11.92
C THR A 241 -8.24 -15.69 -11.76
N LYS A 242 -8.56 -14.94 -10.70
CA LYS A 242 -8.07 -13.58 -10.47
C LYS A 242 -6.67 -13.61 -9.87
N THR A 243 -5.74 -12.88 -10.48
CA THR A 243 -4.33 -12.84 -10.07
C THR A 243 -3.93 -11.53 -9.39
N GLU A 244 -4.64 -10.43 -9.66
CA GLU A 244 -4.34 -9.12 -9.09
C GLU A 244 -5.60 -8.35 -8.65
N CYS A 245 -5.44 -7.47 -7.68
CA CYS A 245 -6.56 -6.75 -7.06
C CYS A 245 -7.14 -5.63 -7.92
N GLY A 246 -6.39 -5.14 -8.91
CA GLY A 246 -6.75 -3.99 -9.76
C GLY A 246 -6.19 -2.64 -9.29
N LEU A 247 -5.44 -2.60 -8.18
CA LEU A 247 -4.88 -1.35 -7.63
C LEU A 247 -3.61 -0.88 -8.34
N HIS A 248 -2.81 -1.80 -8.88
CA HIS A 248 -1.50 -1.52 -9.48
C HIS A 248 -1.44 -1.77 -10.99
N THR A 249 -2.59 -2.04 -11.60
CA THR A 249 -2.79 -2.33 -13.03
C THR A 249 -3.67 -1.29 -13.67
#